data_AF-A0A0H2VV96-F1
#
_entry.id   AF-A0A0H2VV96-F1
#
_cell.length_a   1.000
_cell.length_b   1.000
_cell.length_c   1.000
_cell.angle_alpha   90.00
_cell.angle_beta   90.00
_cell.angle_gamma   90.00
#
_symmetry.space_group_name_H-M   'P 1'
#
loop_
_entity.id
_entity.type
_entity.pdbx_description
1 polymer ?
#
loop_
_entity_poly.entity_id
_entity_poly.type
_entity_poly.pdbx_seq_one_letter_code
_entity_poly.pdbx_strand_id
1 'polypeptide(L)'
;MPPEIMRFKERLEEAMNGESSRAFAAKCGLSDGVIRNYLSGKTYPSLDRLAQIAYATGRPIEWFIQSQSMPMVEHKNNQENKNSQPDRSTLKTKLIAIVELLEDKELHSAIELFRKKGFEALMPEIFSSDDSIQADLQGISQQTLQTAKMLESLPTDTRKKILSKYGIYEQEGLVAPSQEPQDVKKAV
;
A
#
# COMPACT_ATOMS: atom_id res chain seq x y z
N MET A 1 25.21 3.73 13.17
CA MET A 1 24.84 2.39 12.66
C MET A 1 23.57 2.00 13.40
N PRO A 2 22.42 1.76 12.74
CA PRO A 2 21.20 1.43 13.47
C PRO A 2 21.35 0.05 14.13
N PRO A 3 20.85 -0.15 15.36
CA PRO A 3 21.02 -1.38 16.12
C PRO A 3 19.96 -2.39 15.69
N GLU A 4 20.02 -2.89 14.45
CA GLU A 4 19.28 -4.09 14.07
C GLU A 4 20.04 -5.31 14.61
N ILE A 5 19.96 -5.50 15.93
CA ILE A 5 20.56 -6.65 16.59
C ILE A 5 19.79 -7.88 16.11
N MET A 6 20.40 -8.69 15.24
CA MET A 6 19.88 -10.01 14.86
C MET A 6 19.70 -10.86 16.13
N ARG A 7 18.45 -11.09 16.55
CA ARG A 7 18.05 -11.83 17.77
C ARG A 7 18.10 -13.35 17.60
N PHE A 8 18.96 -13.87 16.73
CA PHE A 8 19.02 -15.30 16.40
C PHE A 8 19.20 -16.17 17.64
N LYS A 9 20.09 -15.77 18.56
CA LYS A 9 20.30 -16.48 19.84
C LYS A 9 19.00 -16.65 20.63
N GLU A 10 18.27 -15.55 20.84
CA GLU A 10 17.04 -15.52 21.65
C GLU A 10 15.96 -16.40 20.99
N ARG A 11 15.84 -16.31 19.67
CA ARG A 11 14.94 -17.15 18.87
C ARG A 11 15.33 -18.62 18.94
N LEU A 12 16.62 -18.94 18.90
CA LEU A 12 17.09 -20.30 19.06
C LEU A 12 16.75 -20.86 20.44
N GLU A 13 16.96 -20.07 21.51
CA GLU A 13 16.58 -20.44 22.88
C GLU A 13 15.06 -20.68 23.01
N GLU A 14 14.25 -19.80 22.41
CA GLU A 14 12.80 -19.96 22.38
C GLU A 14 12.36 -21.20 21.58
N ALA A 15 13.00 -21.49 20.44
CA ALA A 15 12.71 -22.68 19.64
C ALA A 15 13.13 -23.98 20.33
N MET A 16 14.13 -23.94 21.21
CA MET A 16 14.54 -25.08 22.02
C MET A 16 13.49 -25.45 23.08
N ASN A 17 12.63 -24.52 23.50
CA ASN A 17 11.51 -24.78 24.43
C ASN A 17 11.92 -25.58 25.70
N GLY A 18 13.10 -25.27 26.26
CA GLY A 18 13.64 -25.95 27.45
C GLY A 18 14.38 -27.27 27.19
N GLU A 19 14.50 -27.74 25.94
CA GLU A 19 15.35 -28.88 25.58
C GLU A 19 16.83 -28.59 25.86
N SER A 20 17.59 -29.62 26.29
CA SER A 20 19.05 -29.48 26.42
C SER A 20 19.72 -29.28 25.05
N SER A 21 20.84 -28.56 24.98
CA SER A 21 21.60 -28.36 23.74
C SER A 21 21.90 -29.66 23.01
N ARG A 22 22.18 -30.74 23.76
CA ARG A 22 22.47 -32.07 23.20
C ARG A 22 21.25 -32.73 22.57
N ALA A 23 20.10 -32.66 23.24
CA ALA A 23 18.85 -33.20 22.73
C ALA A 23 18.38 -32.44 21.49
N PHE A 24 18.44 -31.11 21.54
CA PHE A 24 18.08 -30.26 20.41
C PHE A 24 19.03 -30.42 19.22
N ALA A 25 20.34 -30.54 19.47
CA ALA A 25 21.32 -30.81 18.42
C ALA A 25 21.00 -32.12 17.68
N ALA A 26 20.70 -33.20 18.41
CA ALA A 26 20.29 -34.46 17.82
C ALA A 26 19.01 -34.33 16.98
N LYS A 27 18.02 -33.58 17.47
CA LYS A 27 16.77 -33.28 16.76
C LYS A 27 17.00 -32.51 15.44
N CYS A 28 17.94 -31.56 15.44
CA CYS A 28 18.28 -30.77 14.26
C CYS A 28 19.30 -31.44 13.31
N GLY A 29 19.86 -32.61 13.68
CA GLY A 29 20.96 -33.23 12.92
C GLY A 29 22.27 -32.45 12.99
N LEU A 30 22.48 -31.69 14.06
CA LEU A 30 23.66 -30.86 14.32
C LEU A 30 24.48 -31.41 15.49
N SER A 31 25.71 -30.92 15.67
CA SER A 31 26.50 -31.25 16.85
C SER A 31 26.18 -30.33 18.03
N ASP A 32 26.28 -30.85 19.25
CA ASP A 32 26.03 -30.09 20.49
C ASP A 32 26.89 -28.82 20.56
N GLY A 33 28.17 -28.92 20.17
CA GLY A 33 29.08 -27.77 20.12
C GLY A 33 28.63 -26.69 19.15
N VAL A 34 27.99 -27.05 18.03
CA VAL A 34 27.45 -26.08 17.06
C VAL A 34 26.27 -25.31 17.66
N ILE A 35 25.31 -26.00 18.28
CA ILE A 35 24.19 -25.36 18.97
C ILE A 35 24.69 -24.47 20.10
N ARG A 36 25.67 -24.93 20.89
CA ARG A 36 26.24 -24.14 21.99
C ARG A 36 26.95 -22.88 21.50
N ASN A 37 27.64 -22.95 20.36
CA ASN A 37 28.27 -21.78 19.76
C ASN A 37 27.24 -20.74 19.30
N TYR A 38 26.10 -21.19 18.76
CA TYR A 38 24.97 -20.34 18.40
C TYR A 38 24.33 -19.67 19.62
N LEU A 39 24.09 -20.45 20.68
CA LEU A 39 23.57 -19.93 21.96
C LEU A 39 24.52 -18.96 22.64
N SER A 40 25.83 -19.10 22.43
CA SER A 40 26.81 -18.15 22.94
C SER A 40 26.90 -16.85 22.12
N GLY A 41 26.25 -16.79 20.96
CA GLY A 41 26.34 -15.64 20.03
C GLY A 41 27.70 -15.50 19.33
N LYS A 42 28.58 -16.50 19.44
CA LYS A 42 29.93 -16.45 18.84
C LYS A 42 29.92 -16.62 17.32
N THR A 43 28.95 -17.35 16.80
CA THR A 43 28.84 -17.70 15.39
C THR A 43 27.38 -17.72 14.97
N TYR A 44 27.13 -17.50 13.68
CA TYR A 44 25.82 -17.65 13.07
C TYR A 44 25.77 -18.90 12.18
N PRO A 45 24.60 -19.52 12.01
CA PRO A 45 24.45 -20.65 11.10
C PRO A 45 24.62 -20.23 9.64
N SER A 46 25.09 -21.16 8.81
CA SER A 46 24.91 -21.05 7.35
C SER A 46 23.44 -21.24 6.99
N LEU A 47 23.06 -20.88 5.76
CA LEU A 47 21.69 -21.07 5.27
C LEU A 47 21.22 -22.53 5.39
N ASP A 48 22.10 -23.49 5.10
CA ASP A 48 21.76 -24.92 5.20
C ASP A 48 21.45 -25.35 6.64
N ARG A 49 22.26 -24.92 7.61
CA ARG A 49 22.05 -25.24 9.02
C ARG A 49 20.81 -24.53 9.57
N LEU A 50 20.54 -23.32 9.09
CA LEU A 50 19.34 -22.59 9.43
C LEU A 50 18.09 -23.29 8.90
N ALA A 51 18.14 -23.81 7.67
CA ALA A 51 17.07 -24.62 7.10
C ALA A 51 16.84 -25.93 7.89
N GLN A 52 17.91 -26.59 8.35
CA GLN A 52 17.81 -27.77 9.23
C GLN A 52 17.11 -27.45 10.55
N ILE A 53 17.49 -26.35 11.20
CA ILE A 53 16.86 -25.90 12.45
C ILE A 53 15.38 -25.55 12.21
N ALA A 54 15.08 -24.82 11.14
CA ALA A 54 13.72 -24.47 10.75
C ALA A 54 12.84 -25.72 10.55
N TYR A 55 13.34 -26.69 9.79
CA TYR A 55 12.66 -27.97 9.55
C TYR A 55 12.41 -28.74 10.85
N ALA A 56 13.43 -28.87 11.70
CA ALA A 56 13.33 -29.61 12.96
C ALA A 56 12.41 -28.95 14.01
N THR A 57 12.21 -27.63 13.92
CA THR A 57 11.38 -26.85 14.84
C THR A 57 9.99 -26.55 14.29
N GLY A 58 9.74 -26.83 13.00
CA GLY A 58 8.50 -26.47 12.31
C GLY A 58 8.29 -24.96 12.20
N ARG A 59 9.36 -24.16 12.32
CA ARG A 59 9.32 -22.70 12.24
C ARG A 59 9.92 -22.23 10.92
N PRO A 60 9.35 -21.21 10.26
CA PRO A 60 9.91 -20.68 9.02
C PRO A 60 11.29 -20.04 9.26
N ILE A 61 12.16 -20.05 8.25
CA ILE A 61 13.54 -19.53 8.35
C ILE A 61 13.54 -18.04 8.78
N GLU A 62 12.57 -17.29 8.28
CA GLU A 62 12.34 -15.87 8.58
C GLU A 62 12.19 -15.61 10.07
N TRP A 63 11.59 -16.54 10.81
CA TRP A 63 11.39 -16.42 12.25
C TRP A 63 12.70 -16.31 13.03
N PHE A 64 13.78 -16.92 12.52
CA PHE A 64 15.10 -16.90 13.12
C PHE A 64 15.94 -15.68 12.72
N ILE A 65 15.59 -15.01 11.61
CA ILE A 65 16.38 -13.89 11.04
C ILE A 65 15.73 -12.53 11.37
N GLN A 66 14.40 -12.48 11.47
CA GLN A 66 13.69 -11.20 11.60
C GLN A 66 13.88 -10.55 12.98
N SER A 67 14.25 -9.27 12.95
CA SER A 67 14.33 -8.36 14.09
C SER A 67 12.95 -7.97 14.64
N GLN A 68 11.92 -7.99 13.79
CA GLN A 68 10.54 -7.62 14.11
C GLN A 68 9.72 -8.91 14.28
N SER A 69 9.07 -9.09 15.43
CA SER A 69 8.12 -10.17 15.64
C SER A 69 6.93 -10.01 14.68
N MET A 70 6.91 -10.74 13.56
CA MET A 70 5.65 -10.96 12.87
C MET A 70 4.76 -11.82 13.78
N PRO A 71 3.46 -11.49 13.92
CA PRO A 71 2.53 -12.42 14.55
C PRO A 71 2.60 -13.72 13.74
N MET A 72 2.93 -14.81 14.42
CA MET A 72 2.96 -16.13 13.79
C MET A 72 1.58 -16.40 13.21
N VAL A 73 1.50 -16.68 11.91
CA VAL A 73 0.30 -17.26 11.31
C VAL A 73 0.21 -18.69 11.83
N GLU A 74 -0.32 -18.84 13.03
CA GLU A 74 -0.70 -20.14 13.57
C GLU A 74 -1.80 -20.69 12.68
N HIS A 75 -1.49 -21.72 11.89
CA HIS A 75 -2.50 -22.59 11.29
C HIS A 75 -3.08 -23.51 12.37
N LYS A 76 -3.68 -22.92 13.41
CA LYS A 76 -4.50 -23.66 14.35
C LYS A 76 -5.95 -23.52 13.92
N ASN A 77 -6.46 -24.62 13.38
CA ASN A 77 -7.91 -24.86 13.33
C ASN A 77 -8.49 -24.73 14.74
N ASN A 78 -9.66 -24.09 14.79
CA ASN A 78 -10.67 -24.06 15.82
C ASN A 78 -10.73 -22.90 16.83
N GLN A 79 -11.83 -22.18 16.64
CA GLN A 79 -12.72 -21.50 17.60
C GLN A 79 -12.49 -20.01 17.87
N GLU A 80 -13.22 -19.25 17.05
CA GLU A 80 -13.92 -17.99 17.35
C GLU A 80 -13.79 -17.52 18.80
N ASN A 81 -12.99 -16.47 19.00
CA ASN A 81 -13.24 -15.54 20.09
C ASN A 81 -13.70 -14.21 19.49
N LYS A 82 -14.99 -13.93 19.66
CA LYS A 82 -15.65 -12.69 19.24
C LYS A 82 -15.09 -11.51 20.04
N ASN A 83 -14.99 -10.36 19.39
CA ASN A 83 -14.64 -9.03 19.93
C ASN A 83 -13.16 -8.67 20.02
N SER A 84 -12.42 -8.81 18.93
CA SER A 84 -11.30 -7.90 18.67
C SER A 84 -11.47 -7.35 17.27
N GLN A 85 -11.39 -6.02 17.14
CA GLN A 85 -11.29 -5.33 15.85
C GLN A 85 -10.32 -6.10 14.95
N PRO A 86 -10.64 -6.27 13.64
CA PRO A 86 -9.80 -7.05 12.76
C PRO A 86 -8.39 -6.47 12.79
N ASP A 87 -7.45 -7.24 13.35
CA ASP A 87 -6.07 -6.79 13.45
C ASP A 87 -5.49 -6.64 12.03
N ARG A 88 -4.49 -5.77 11.87
CA ARG A 88 -3.90 -5.43 10.57
C ARG A 88 -3.47 -6.66 9.75
N SER A 89 -3.04 -7.73 10.40
CA SER A 89 -2.70 -9.01 9.77
C SER A 89 -3.94 -9.70 9.18
N THR A 90 -5.05 -9.77 9.91
CA THR A 90 -6.31 -10.34 9.39
C THR A 90 -6.85 -9.56 8.20
N LEU A 91 -6.74 -8.23 8.22
CA LEU A 91 -7.13 -7.37 7.09
C LEU A 91 -6.25 -7.62 5.86
N LYS A 92 -4.93 -7.77 6.05
CA LYS A 92 -4.00 -8.14 4.96
C LYS A 92 -4.33 -9.50 4.37
N THR A 93 -4.56 -10.51 5.21
CA THR A 93 -4.91 -11.86 4.75
C THR A 93 -6.20 -11.84 3.93
N LYS A 94 -7.22 -11.11 4.39
CA LYS A 94 -8.48 -10.95 3.64
C LYS A 94 -8.26 -10.27 2.28
N LEU A 95 -7.42 -9.23 2.23
CA LEU A 95 -7.12 -8.53 0.98
C LEU A 95 -6.39 -9.45 -0.01
N ILE A 96 -5.43 -10.24 0.45
CA ILE A 96 -4.72 -11.23 -0.40
C ILE A 96 -5.69 -12.28 -0.92
N ALA A 97 -6.57 -12.81 -0.06
CA ALA A 97 -7.58 -13.78 -0.48
C ALA A 97 -8.53 -13.23 -1.56
N ILE A 98 -8.88 -11.93 -1.50
CA ILE A 98 -9.68 -11.29 -2.57
C ILE A 98 -8.91 -11.27 -3.89
N VAL A 99 -7.61 -10.98 -3.87
CA VAL A 99 -6.76 -11.01 -5.07
C VAL A 99 -6.70 -12.41 -5.68
N GLU A 100 -6.65 -13.45 -4.85
CA GLU A 100 -6.63 -14.84 -5.31
C GLU A 100 -7.97 -15.33 -5.89
N LEU A 101 -9.07 -14.67 -5.55
CA LEU A 101 -10.41 -15.00 -6.04
C LEU A 101 -10.79 -14.28 -7.34
N LEU A 102 -10.02 -13.28 -7.76
CA LEU A 102 -10.25 -12.53 -9.00
C LEU A 102 -9.71 -13.29 -10.21
N GLU A 103 -10.43 -13.24 -11.33
CA GLU A 103 -9.89 -13.74 -12.60
C GLU A 103 -8.77 -12.84 -13.13
N ASP A 104 -7.84 -13.38 -13.94
CA ASP A 104 -6.67 -12.64 -14.46
C ASP A 104 -7.06 -11.31 -15.15
N LYS A 105 -8.19 -11.31 -15.86
CA LYS A 105 -8.71 -10.12 -16.56
C LYS A 105 -9.22 -9.05 -15.58
N GLU A 106 -9.88 -9.49 -14.51
CA GLU A 106 -10.41 -8.61 -13.47
C GLU A 106 -9.27 -8.04 -12.65
N LEU A 107 -8.27 -8.86 -12.29
CA LEU A 107 -7.08 -8.43 -11.58
C LEU A 107 -6.27 -7.43 -12.41
N HIS A 108 -6.09 -7.67 -13.72
CA HIS A 108 -5.42 -6.72 -14.60
C HIS A 108 -6.16 -5.37 -14.65
N SER A 109 -7.49 -5.41 -14.76
CA SER A 109 -8.33 -4.21 -14.76
C SER A 109 -8.26 -3.46 -13.43
N ALA A 110 -8.23 -4.18 -12.30
CA ALA A 110 -8.08 -3.62 -10.97
C ALA A 110 -6.71 -2.94 -10.78
N ILE A 111 -5.62 -3.56 -11.25
CA ILE A 111 -4.27 -2.97 -11.22
C ILE A 111 -4.24 -1.69 -12.06
N GLU A 112 -4.80 -1.71 -13.26
CA GLU A 112 -4.85 -0.53 -14.14
C GLU A 112 -5.68 0.61 -13.54
N LEU A 113 -6.81 0.28 -12.91
CA LEU A 113 -7.65 1.26 -12.22
C LEU A 113 -6.91 1.86 -11.02
N PHE A 114 -6.24 1.04 -10.22
CA PHE A 114 -5.40 1.49 -9.10
C PHE A 114 -4.22 2.34 -9.57
N ARG A 115 -3.58 1.99 -10.69
CA ARG A 115 -2.48 2.79 -11.25
C ARG A 115 -2.94 4.19 -11.67
N LYS A 116 -4.15 4.30 -12.25
CA LYS A 116 -4.68 5.57 -12.77
C LYS A 116 -5.27 6.47 -11.70
N LYS A 117 -5.87 5.89 -10.65
CA LYS A 117 -6.66 6.62 -9.63
C LYS A 117 -6.20 6.39 -8.19
N GLY A 118 -5.17 5.57 -7.97
CA GLY A 118 -4.63 5.30 -6.64
C GLY A 118 -5.68 4.74 -5.66
N PHE A 119 -5.60 5.20 -4.41
CA PHE A 119 -6.53 4.78 -3.35
C PHE A 119 -7.96 5.31 -3.54
N GLU A 120 -8.18 6.36 -4.35
CA GLU A 120 -9.51 6.85 -4.70
C GLU A 120 -10.33 5.79 -5.44
N ALA A 121 -9.68 4.95 -6.26
CA ALA A 121 -10.33 3.83 -6.92
C ALA A 121 -10.86 2.76 -5.96
N LEU A 122 -10.18 2.56 -4.82
CA LEU A 122 -10.54 1.53 -3.86
C LEU A 122 -11.52 2.03 -2.80
N MET A 123 -11.53 3.34 -2.55
CA MET A 123 -12.34 3.96 -1.51
C MET A 123 -12.97 5.25 -2.01
N PRO A 124 -13.78 5.21 -3.08
CA PRO A 124 -14.33 6.41 -3.69
C PRO A 124 -15.08 7.23 -2.64
N GLU A 125 -15.86 6.65 -1.73
CA GLU A 125 -16.64 7.39 -0.73
C GLU A 125 -15.81 8.21 0.29
N ILE A 126 -14.58 7.77 0.61
CA ILE A 126 -13.67 8.55 1.50
C ILE A 126 -13.19 9.81 0.79
N PHE A 127 -12.98 9.72 -0.53
CA PHE A 127 -12.42 10.79 -1.34
C PHE A 127 -13.50 11.55 -2.15
N SER A 128 -14.72 11.01 -2.21
CA SER A 128 -15.90 11.55 -2.90
C SER A 128 -16.82 12.31 -1.95
N SER A 129 -16.39 12.50 -0.70
CA SER A 129 -16.96 13.53 0.17
C SER A 129 -16.31 14.86 -0.18
N ASP A 130 -17.09 15.71 -0.85
CA ASP A 130 -16.78 17.07 -1.29
C ASP A 130 -15.90 17.92 -0.32
N ASP A 131 -15.05 18.74 -0.95
CA ASP A 131 -14.54 20.06 -0.52
C ASP A 131 -13.35 20.23 0.46
N SER A 132 -12.64 19.21 0.96
CA SER A 132 -11.44 19.44 1.81
C SER A 132 -10.11 18.91 1.28
N ILE A 133 -10.07 17.75 0.61
CA ILE A 133 -8.78 17.14 0.21
C ILE A 133 -8.20 17.75 -1.07
N GLN A 134 -9.00 18.41 -1.92
CA GLN A 134 -8.49 19.08 -3.12
C GLN A 134 -7.95 20.50 -2.86
N ALA A 135 -8.32 21.13 -1.74
CA ALA A 135 -7.83 22.46 -1.38
C ALA A 135 -6.40 22.44 -0.81
N ASP A 136 -5.94 21.31 -0.27
CA ASP A 136 -4.62 21.19 0.33
C ASP A 136 -3.48 20.93 -0.68
N LEU A 137 -3.79 20.57 -1.93
CA LEU A 137 -2.76 20.47 -2.98
C LEU A 137 -2.59 21.77 -3.81
N GLN A 138 -3.54 22.70 -3.75
CA GLN A 138 -3.40 24.07 -4.25
C GLN A 138 -4.26 24.97 -3.37
N GLY A 139 -3.63 25.81 -2.52
CA GLY A 139 -4.25 26.60 -1.44
C GLY A 139 -5.35 27.58 -1.85
N ILE A 140 -6.47 27.07 -2.33
CA ILE A 140 -7.66 27.82 -2.71
C ILE A 140 -8.58 27.81 -1.49
N SER A 141 -8.76 28.99 -0.90
CA SER A 141 -9.61 29.20 0.27
C SER A 141 -11.06 28.78 -0.01
N GLN A 142 -11.76 28.25 1.00
CA GLN A 142 -13.20 27.96 0.97
C GLN A 142 -14.02 29.14 0.42
N GLN A 143 -13.61 30.38 0.72
CA GLN A 143 -14.26 31.58 0.21
C GLN A 143 -14.13 31.72 -1.31
N THR A 144 -12.99 31.34 -1.88
CA THR A 144 -12.76 31.35 -3.32
C THR A 144 -13.66 30.34 -4.02
N LEU A 145 -13.84 29.16 -3.44
CA LEU A 145 -14.73 28.14 -3.99
C LEU A 145 -16.20 28.57 -3.95
N GLN A 146 -16.64 29.17 -2.84
CA GLN A 146 -17.99 29.75 -2.73
C GLN A 146 -18.20 30.87 -3.76
N THR A 147 -17.17 31.69 -3.99
CA THR A 147 -17.23 32.77 -5.00
C THR A 147 -17.30 32.20 -6.42
N ALA A 148 -16.58 31.12 -6.72
CA ALA A 148 -16.65 30.44 -8.02
C ALA A 148 -18.04 29.83 -8.28
N LYS A 149 -18.58 29.10 -7.29
CA LYS A 149 -19.94 28.54 -7.33
C LYS A 149 -21.00 29.65 -7.51
N MET A 150 -20.84 30.77 -6.80
CA MET A 150 -21.70 31.94 -6.98
C MET A 150 -21.60 32.53 -8.39
N LEU A 151 -20.39 32.75 -8.92
CA LEU A 151 -20.20 33.29 -10.27
C LEU A 151 -20.83 32.40 -11.35
N GLU A 152 -20.73 31.08 -11.21
CA GLU A 152 -21.27 30.13 -12.16
C GLU A 152 -22.80 30.11 -12.19
N SER A 153 -23.43 30.29 -11.01
CA SER A 153 -24.90 30.35 -10.86
C SER A 153 -25.56 31.66 -11.31
N LEU A 154 -24.78 32.69 -11.66
CA LEU A 154 -25.32 33.94 -12.21
C LEU A 154 -25.79 33.77 -13.66
N PRO A 155 -26.82 34.51 -14.10
CA PRO A 155 -27.22 34.55 -15.50
C PRO A 155 -26.05 34.91 -16.40
N THR A 156 -25.92 34.22 -17.54
CA THR A 156 -24.77 34.30 -18.45
C THR A 156 -24.45 35.74 -18.87
N ASP A 157 -25.46 36.58 -19.12
CA ASP A 157 -25.26 37.99 -19.46
C ASP A 157 -24.64 38.81 -18.33
N THR A 158 -25.03 38.51 -17.09
CA THR A 158 -24.49 39.18 -15.89
C THR A 158 -23.07 38.71 -15.61
N ARG A 159 -22.82 37.41 -15.73
CA ARG A 159 -21.50 36.81 -15.59
C ARG A 159 -20.50 37.37 -16.62
N LYS A 160 -20.88 37.40 -17.90
CA LYS A 160 -20.08 37.99 -18.99
C LYS A 160 -19.76 39.46 -18.73
N LYS A 161 -20.73 40.26 -18.25
CA LYS A 161 -20.54 41.68 -17.92
C LYS A 161 -19.59 41.90 -16.74
N ILE A 162 -19.63 41.02 -15.72
CA ILE A 162 -18.71 41.07 -14.59
C ILE A 162 -17.31 40.71 -15.06
N LEU A 163 -17.15 39.61 -15.80
CA LEU A 163 -15.85 39.14 -16.29
C LEU A 163 -15.21 40.16 -17.26
N SER A 164 -15.99 40.75 -18.16
CA SER A 164 -15.49 41.77 -19.10
C SER A 164 -14.96 43.02 -18.39
N LYS A 165 -15.54 43.39 -17.23
CA LYS A 165 -15.07 44.51 -16.42
C LYS A 165 -13.65 44.31 -15.89
N TYR A 166 -13.24 43.05 -15.72
CA TYR A 166 -11.90 42.66 -15.26
C TYR A 166 -11.01 42.09 -16.38
N GLY A 167 -11.39 42.29 -17.65
CA GLY A 167 -10.59 41.87 -18.81
C GLY A 167 -10.61 40.37 -19.10
N ILE A 168 -11.55 39.62 -18.51
CA ILE A 168 -11.71 38.17 -18.72
C ILE A 168 -12.88 37.97 -19.69
N TYR A 169 -12.60 37.35 -20.83
CA TYR A 169 -13.63 37.01 -21.83
C TYR A 169 -13.82 35.50 -21.83
N GLU A 170 -15.06 35.05 -21.64
CA GLU A 170 -15.40 33.63 -21.74
C GLU A 170 -15.11 33.15 -23.17
N GLN A 171 -14.19 32.21 -23.34
CA GLN A 171 -14.02 31.52 -24.61
C GLN A 171 -15.13 30.48 -24.74
N GLU A 172 -16.11 30.74 -25.62
CA GLU A 172 -17.01 29.71 -26.11
C GLU A 172 -16.19 28.65 -26.86
N GLY A 173 -16.44 27.37 -26.54
CA GLY A 173 -15.59 26.25 -26.95
C GLY A 173 -15.34 26.14 -28.45
N LEU A 174 -14.15 25.64 -28.79
CA LEU A 174 -13.72 25.04 -30.07
C LEU A 174 -14.58 25.41 -31.30
N VAL A 175 -14.35 26.59 -31.87
CA VAL A 175 -14.63 26.81 -33.29
C VAL A 175 -13.43 26.28 -34.06
N ALA A 176 -13.66 25.24 -34.87
CA ALA A 176 -12.70 24.73 -35.86
C ALA A 176 -12.12 25.91 -36.68
N PRO A 177 -10.84 25.86 -37.11
CA PRO A 177 -10.23 26.98 -37.81
C PRO A 177 -11.05 27.28 -39.07
N SER A 178 -11.70 28.44 -39.07
CA SER A 178 -12.43 28.97 -40.21
C SER A 178 -11.43 29.10 -41.36
N GLN A 179 -11.69 28.40 -42.46
CA GLN A 179 -10.86 28.52 -43.66
C GLN A 179 -10.89 29.98 -44.12
N GLU A 180 -9.70 30.56 -44.30
CA GLU A 180 -9.53 31.85 -44.96
C GLU A 180 -10.21 31.82 -46.34
N PRO A 181 -11.01 32.84 -46.70
CA PRO A 181 -11.52 32.94 -48.05
C PRO A 181 -10.37 33.21 -49.01
N GLN A 182 -10.15 32.26 -49.93
CA GLN A 182 -9.21 32.41 -51.02
C GLN A 182 -9.58 33.63 -51.88
N ASP A 183 -8.61 34.52 -52.00
CA ASP A 183 -8.61 35.70 -52.85
C ASP A 183 -8.64 35.27 -54.33
N VAL A 184 -9.82 35.21 -54.95
CA VAL A 184 -9.94 35.02 -56.40
C VAL A 184 -9.71 36.37 -57.07
N LYS A 185 -8.45 36.61 -57.45
CA LYS A 185 -8.06 37.66 -58.39
C LYS A 185 -8.85 37.51 -59.68
N LYS A 186 -9.73 38.47 -59.99
CA LYS A 186 -10.19 38.72 -61.37
C LYS A 186 -9.03 39.34 -62.15
N ALA A 187 -8.54 38.62 -63.15
CA ALA A 187 -7.76 39.20 -64.23
C ALA A 187 -8.73 39.76 -65.29
N VAL A 188 -8.59 41.06 -65.57
CA VAL A 188 -8.94 41.71 -66.83
C VAL A 188 -7.62 42.02 -67.52
#